data_AF-A0A520UGW3-F1
#
_entry.id   AF-A0A520UGW3-F1
#
_cell.length_a   1.000
_cell.length_b   1.000
_cell.length_c   1.000
_cell.angle_alpha   90.00
_cell.angle_beta   90.00
_cell.angle_gamma   90.00
#
_symmetry.space_group_name_H-M   'P 1'
#
loop_
_entity.id
_entity.type
_entity.pdbx_description
1 polymer ?
#
loop_
_entity_poly.entity_id
_entity_poly.type
_entity_poly.pdbx_seq_one_letter_code
_entity_poly.pdbx_strand_id
1 'polypeptide(L)' 'MSKDLKELIDAENNAAKLFQEIENMNLISAGKTEKEINDSIYSLAFDLFGIKKYWHKRIVRSGANTLLPYDENP' A
#
# COMPACT_ATOMS: atom_id res chain seq x y z
N MET A 1 -23.50 -9.93 12.95
CA MET A 1 -22.56 -9.16 12.10
C MET A 1 -22.90 -9.49 10.64
N SER A 2 -23.23 -8.50 9.81
CA SER A 2 -23.56 -8.73 8.40
C SER A 2 -22.33 -9.26 7.64
N LYS A 3 -22.56 -9.91 6.50
CA LYS A 3 -21.48 -10.37 5.62
C LYS A 3 -20.59 -9.20 5.19
N ASP A 4 -21.19 -8.10 4.76
CA ASP A 4 -20.50 -6.90 4.29
C ASP A 4 -19.58 -6.31 5.36
N LEU A 5 -20.03 -6.26 6.61
CA LEU A 5 -19.20 -5.76 7.72
C LEU A 5 -17.99 -6.66 7.97
N LYS A 6 -18.13 -7.99 7.83
CA LYS A 6 -17.00 -8.91 7.96
C LYS A 6 -15.97 -8.70 6.85
N GLU A 7 -16.43 -8.56 5.61
CA GLU A 7 -15.53 -8.35 4.45
C GLU A 7 -14.76 -7.03 4.57
N LEU A 8 -15.39 -5.97 5.11
CA LEU A 8 -14.71 -4.71 5.39
C LEU A 8 -13.65 -4.85 6.49
N ILE A 9 -13.95 -5.56 7.57
CA ILE A 9 -13.00 -5.83 8.67
C ILE A 9 -11.82 -6.67 8.15
N ASP A 10 -12.07 -7.67 7.31
CA ASP A 10 -11.02 -8.50 6.73
C ASP A 10 -10.12 -7.68 5.79
N ALA A 11 -10.70 -6.74 5.02
CA ALA A 11 -9.92 -5.82 4.18
C ALA A 11 -9.04 -4.88 5.03
N GLU A 12 -9.55 -4.36 6.15
CA GLU A 12 -8.79 -3.55 7.10
C GLU A 12 -7.62 -4.35 7.71
N ASN A 13 -7.88 -5.58 8.15
CA ASN A 13 -6.85 -6.47 8.70
C ASN A 13 -5.75 -6.80 7.69
N ASN A 14 -6.10 -7.02 6.42
CA ASN A 14 -5.13 -7.23 5.36
C ASN A 14 -4.26 -5.99 5.12
N ALA A 15 -4.84 -4.78 5.18
CA ALA A 15 -4.09 -3.54 5.07
C ALA A 15 -3.11 -3.36 6.24
N ALA A 16 -3.55 -3.61 7.48
CA ALA A 16 -2.69 -3.55 8.66
C ALA A 16 -1.53 -4.54 8.56
N LYS A 17 -1.80 -5.78 8.13
CA LYS A 17 -0.76 -6.79 7.89
C LYS A 17 0.21 -6.37 6.79
N LEU A 18 -0.28 -5.78 5.70
CA LEU A 18 0.59 -5.27 4.63
C LEU A 18 1.57 -4.22 5.16
N PHE A 19 1.12 -3.28 5.99
CA PHE A 19 2.02 -2.29 6.59
C PHE A 19 3.12 -2.94 7.44
N GLN A 20 2.77 -3.91 8.26
CA GLN A 20 3.75 -4.64 9.07
C GLN A 20 4.80 -5.35 8.19
N GLU A 21 4.38 -6.00 7.10
CA GLU A 21 5.31 -6.69 6.21
C GLU A 21 6.20 -5.73 5.41
N ILE A 22 5.70 -4.55 5.04
CA ILE A 22 6.51 -3.49 4.43
C ILE A 22 7.68 -3.09 5.32
N GLU A 23 7.43 -2.95 6.63
CA GLU A 23 8.46 -2.64 7.63
C GLU A 23 9.41 -3.83 7.85
N ASN A 24 8.87 -5.04 8.04
CA ASN A 24 9.66 -6.25 8.27
C ASN A 24 10.66 -6.52 7.13
N MET A 25 10.25 -6.26 5.89
CA MET A 25 11.08 -6.44 4.69
C MET A 25 11.92 -5.20 4.35
N ASN A 26 11.84 -4.14 5.16
CA ASN A 26 12.54 -2.88 4.95
C ASN A 26 12.37 -2.33 3.52
N LEU A 27 11.15 -2.41 2.98
CA LEU A 27 10.89 -2.03 1.59
C LEU A 27 11.11 -0.53 1.36
N ILE A 28 10.84 0.28 2.38
CA ILE A 28 11.11 1.72 2.41
C ILE A 28 12.56 1.91 2.86
N SER A 29 13.44 2.21 1.92
CA SER A 29 14.87 2.39 2.19
C SER A 29 15.45 3.52 1.36
N ALA A 30 16.53 4.14 1.86
CA ALA A 30 17.26 5.15 1.10
C ALA A 30 17.75 4.58 -0.25
N GLY A 31 17.79 5.45 -1.27
CA GLY A 31 18.21 5.08 -2.62
C GLY A 31 17.12 4.47 -3.50
N LYS A 32 15.89 4.28 -2.99
CA LYS A 32 14.74 3.89 -3.80
C LYS A 32 13.83 5.08 -4.10
N THR A 33 13.27 5.10 -5.29
CA THR A 33 12.25 6.06 -5.71
C THR A 33 10.87 5.67 -5.17
N GLU A 34 9.96 6.65 -5.10
CA GLU A 34 8.55 6.43 -4.72
C GLU A 34 7.88 5.39 -5.60
N LYS A 35 8.19 5.40 -6.91
CA LYS A 35 7.68 4.43 -7.88
C LYS A 35 8.17 3.01 -7.58
N GLU A 36 9.47 2.81 -7.34
CA GLU A 36 10.03 1.49 -7.02
C GLU A 36 9.44 0.92 -5.72
N ILE A 37 9.26 1.77 -4.71
CA ILE A 37 8.60 1.36 -3.45
C ILE A 37 7.15 0.97 -3.72
N ASN A 38 6.39 1.79 -4.48
CA ASN A 38 5.01 1.47 -4.84
C ASN A 38 4.88 0.15 -5.61
N ASP A 39 5.78 -0.12 -6.55
CA ASP A 39 5.79 -1.35 -7.34
C ASP A 39 6.15 -2.56 -6.46
N SER A 40 7.07 -2.39 -5.50
CA SER A 40 7.42 -3.43 -4.52
C SER A 40 6.23 -3.77 -3.61
N ILE A 41 5.51 -2.75 -3.11
CA ILE A 41 4.32 -2.93 -2.26
C ILE A 41 3.20 -3.62 -3.06
N TYR A 42 3.02 -3.27 -4.32
CA TYR A 42 2.04 -3.91 -5.20
C TYR A 42 2.32 -5.40 -5.36
N SER A 43 3.57 -5.78 -5.63
CA SER A 43 3.98 -7.18 -5.71
C SER A 43 3.77 -7.91 -4.38
N LEU A 44 4.16 -7.30 -3.26
CA LEU A 44 3.98 -7.89 -1.93
C LEU A 44 2.51 -8.17 -1.60
N ALA A 45 1.63 -7.23 -1.90
CA ALA A 45 0.19 -7.40 -1.67
C ALA A 45 -0.42 -8.50 -2.55
N PHE A 46 0.09 -8.68 -3.77
CA PHE A 46 -0.28 -9.80 -4.62
C PHE A 46 0.20 -11.14 -4.02
N ASP A 47 1.44 -11.21 -3.54
CA ASP A 47 2.02 -12.43 -2.97
C ASP A 47 1.33 -12.84 -1.66
N LEU A 48 0.96 -11.89 -0.81
CA LEU A 48 0.32 -12.16 0.49
C LEU A 48 -1.18 -12.48 0.38
N PHE A 49 -1.89 -11.78 -0.51
CA PHE A 49 -3.36 -11.77 -0.49
C PHE A 49 -4.00 -12.07 -1.86
N GLY A 50 -3.20 -12.22 -2.92
CA GLY A 50 -3.70 -12.39 -4.29
C GLY A 50 -4.39 -11.14 -4.86
N ILE A 51 -4.24 -9.98 -4.23
CA ILE A 51 -4.94 -8.74 -4.61
C ILE A 51 -4.32 -8.16 -5.89
N LYS A 52 -5.15 -7.95 -6.91
CA LYS A 52 -4.74 -7.34 -8.21
C LYS A 52 -5.41 -6.00 -8.50
N LYS A 53 -6.50 -5.69 -7.82
CA LYS A 53 -7.31 -4.47 -8.01
C LYS A 53 -7.41 -3.69 -6.71
N TYR A 54 -7.21 -2.38 -6.81
CA TYR A 54 -7.31 -1.44 -5.70
C TYR A 54 -8.42 -0.44 -6.03
N TRP A 55 -9.15 0.00 -5.01
CA TRP A 55 -10.27 0.94 -5.19
C TRP A 55 -9.81 2.37 -5.51
N HIS A 56 -8.60 2.72 -5.10
CA HIS A 56 -8.01 4.04 -5.28
C HIS A 56 -6.61 3.95 -5.87
N LYS A 57 -6.07 5.09 -6.29
CA LYS A 57 -4.66 5.23 -6.65
C LYS A 57 -3.80 4.84 -5.43
N ARG A 58 -2.74 4.07 -5.69
CA ARG A 58 -1.70 3.80 -4.68
C ARG A 58 -0.76 5.00 -4.63
N ILE A 59 -0.50 5.51 -3.44
CA ILE A 59 0.29 6.72 -3.23
C ILE A 59 1.43 6.38 -2.29
N VAL A 60 2.66 6.54 -2.78
CA VAL A 60 3.88 6.57 -1.98
C VAL A 60 4.51 7.93 -2.22
N ARG A 61 4.75 8.68 -1.14
CA ARG A 61 5.29 10.04 -1.19
C ARG A 61 6.32 10.24 -0.09
N SER A 62 7.33 11.02 -0.39
CA SER A 62 8.49 11.28 0.44
C SER A 62 8.97 12.72 0.26
N GLY A 63 9.52 13.31 1.33
CA GLY A 63 10.00 14.70 1.28
C GLY A 63 8.94 15.70 0.82
N ALA A 64 9.29 16.58 -0.12
CA ALA A 64 8.41 17.63 -0.62
C ALA A 64 7.13 17.09 -1.29
N ASN A 65 7.17 15.89 -1.86
CA ASN A 65 6.01 15.29 -2.52
C ASN A 65 4.87 14.99 -1.55
N THR A 66 5.15 14.86 -0.23
CA THR A 66 4.12 14.63 0.80
C THR A 66 3.10 15.76 0.91
N LEU A 67 3.43 16.96 0.43
CA LEU A 67 2.54 18.13 0.45
C LEU A 67 1.59 18.21 -0.75
N LEU A 68 1.78 17.36 -1.76
CA LEU A 68 0.97 17.42 -2.97
C LEU A 68 -0.44 16.85 -2.73
N PRO A 69 -1.49 17.37 -3.38
CA PRO A 69 -2.84 16.81 -3.29
C PRO A 69 -2.96 15.48 -4.05
N TYR A 70 -4.07 14.76 -3.85
CA TYR A 70 -4.30 13.40 -4.40
C TYR A 70 -4.14 13.31 -5.93
N ASP A 71 -4.59 14.34 -6.65
CA ASP A 71 -4.61 14.38 -8.12
C ASP A 71 -3.20 14.44 -8.75
N GLU A 72 -2.19 14.91 -8.00
CA GLU A 72 -0.81 15.03 -8.50
C GLU A 72 -0.11 13.67 -8.66
N ASN A 73 0.62 13.51 -9.77
CA ASN A 73 1.45 12.35 -10.11
C ASN A 73 2.92 12.77 -10.28
N PRO A 74 3.58 13.21 -9.20
CA PRO A 74 5.00 13.57 -9.22
C PRO A 74 5.91 12.37 -9.50
#